data_AF-A0A4V1TIS1-F1
#
_entry.id   AF-A0A4V1TIS1-F1
#
_cell.length_a   1.000
_cell.length_b   1.000
_cell.length_c   1.000
_cell.angle_alpha   90.00
_cell.angle_beta   90.00
_cell.angle_gamma   90.00
#
_symmetry.space_group_name_H-M   'P 1'
#
loop_
_entity.id
_entity.type
_entity.pdbx_description
1 polymer ?
#
loop_
_entity_poly.entity_id
_entity_poly.type
_entity_poly.pdbx_seq_one_letter_code
_entity_poly.pdbx_strand_id
1 'polypeptide(L)'
;MTGDLALATLIFAVTLALVLIRPRRIHEAWWTMLGAGVALAVGLVKPRDVGAVLAISHEALLFLLGLLVLSKLVEKSGFFDWAAVHAARGARGDTRVLVRNVFVLGSLITVVLSLDTTALLLTPLVLAFVRRLGLPARPFVLLCALVANNASLLLPVSNLTNLIFAGSFGLSFGAFAARMLVPQLVALGVTYAVGRRVLTGGLPAAFDPGRLGDPGEAIVDAGYFRVTWVSLLAVLLGYFVAPLVHVPPYAWTLVVCAALLAVGVRARRVGVSDLAAISWGVFPFAVGLFVVVRGFDAAGLPALVADAVARLPDVAWMRTVAVAVGAGGEGASRSADAPPQGISAACAATVAAVASRASGVTHRPARSRSPALTGSPRSRAMPSTSIVASEAKATRFGPTLTPTSTAYT
;
A
#
# COMPACT_ATOMS: atom_id res chain seq x y z
N MET A 1 21.01 -12.36 30.20
CA MET A 1 21.42 -12.29 28.77
C MET A 1 20.68 -13.28 27.89
N THR A 2 20.86 -14.61 28.01
CA THR A 2 20.11 -15.58 27.16
C THR A 2 18.61 -15.63 27.48
N GLY A 3 18.23 -15.51 28.76
CA GLY A 3 16.82 -15.48 29.19
C GLY A 3 16.07 -14.24 28.68
N ASP A 4 16.66 -13.05 28.84
CA ASP A 4 16.06 -11.78 28.39
C ASP A 4 15.90 -11.75 26.86
N LEU A 5 16.88 -12.29 26.13
CA LEU A 5 16.81 -12.45 24.69
C LEU A 5 15.70 -13.40 24.26
N ALA A 6 15.60 -14.59 24.85
CA ALA A 6 14.55 -15.55 24.53
C ALA A 6 13.16 -14.95 24.79
N LEU A 7 13.01 -14.23 25.90
CA LEU A 7 11.76 -13.59 26.30
C LEU A 7 11.38 -12.42 25.39
N ALA A 8 12.33 -11.54 25.05
CA ALA A 8 12.13 -10.46 24.09
C ALA A 8 11.78 -11.01 22.70
N THR A 9 12.45 -12.08 22.27
CA THR A 9 12.17 -12.75 21.00
C THR A 9 10.78 -13.36 20.97
N LEU A 10 10.37 -14.02 22.05
CA LEU A 10 9.04 -14.60 22.19
C LEU A 10 7.96 -13.52 22.14
N ILE A 11 8.11 -12.44 22.91
CA ILE A 11 7.16 -11.32 22.93
C ILE A 11 7.04 -10.70 21.54
N PHE A 12 8.16 -10.46 20.86
CA PHE A 12 8.18 -9.92 19.50
C PHE A 12 7.48 -10.86 18.52
N ALA A 13 7.83 -12.15 18.52
CA ALA A 13 7.26 -13.14 17.62
C ALA A 13 5.75 -13.32 17.84
N VAL A 14 5.31 -13.37 19.10
CA VAL A 14 3.88 -13.45 19.45
C VAL A 14 3.15 -12.17 19.03
N THR A 15 3.73 -11.00 19.31
CA THR A 15 3.13 -9.71 18.89
C THR A 15 2.98 -9.66 17.37
N LEU A 16 4.03 -10.01 16.63
CA LEU A 16 3.99 -10.05 15.16
C LEU A 16 2.97 -11.06 14.64
N ALA A 17 2.92 -12.26 15.23
CA ALA A 17 1.93 -13.27 14.87
C ALA A 17 0.49 -12.78 15.10
N LEU A 18 0.22 -12.12 16.23
CA LEU A 18 -1.10 -11.55 16.53
C LEU A 18 -1.49 -10.43 15.55
N VAL A 19 -0.54 -9.55 15.20
CA VAL A 19 -0.73 -8.50 14.19
C VAL A 19 -1.03 -9.09 12.81
N LEU A 20 -0.35 -10.17 12.41
CA LEU A 20 -0.53 -10.82 11.10
C LEU A 20 -1.79 -11.68 11.03
N ILE A 21 -2.07 -12.47 12.06
CA ILE A 21 -3.23 -13.38 12.12
C ILE A 21 -4.53 -12.60 12.32
N ARG A 22 -4.47 -11.42 12.96
CA ARG A 22 -5.61 -10.57 13.34
C ARG A 22 -6.76 -11.37 13.95
N PRO A 23 -6.53 -12.07 15.08
CA PRO A 23 -7.59 -12.87 15.68
C PRO A 23 -8.80 -11.99 16.02
N ARG A 24 -9.99 -12.49 15.67
CA ARG A 24 -11.27 -11.79 15.85
C ARG A 24 -11.41 -10.44 15.12
N ARG A 25 -10.57 -10.15 14.11
CA ARG A 25 -10.57 -8.88 13.36
C ARG A 25 -10.40 -7.63 14.25
N ILE A 26 -9.74 -7.78 15.39
CA ILE A 26 -9.36 -6.66 16.25
C ILE A 26 -8.28 -5.83 15.52
N HIS A 27 -8.37 -4.50 15.62
CA HIS A 27 -7.41 -3.59 14.99
C HIS A 27 -5.98 -3.88 15.46
N GLU A 28 -5.01 -3.92 14.54
CA GLU A 28 -3.61 -4.27 14.82
C GLU A 28 -2.94 -3.45 15.94
N ALA A 29 -3.39 -2.21 16.15
CA ALA A 29 -2.89 -1.33 17.19
C ALA A 29 -3.03 -1.90 18.60
N TRP A 30 -4.09 -2.67 18.87
CA TRP A 30 -4.28 -3.28 20.19
C TRP A 30 -3.22 -4.34 20.47
N TRP A 31 -2.81 -5.10 19.45
CA TRP A 31 -1.82 -6.16 19.60
C TRP A 31 -0.42 -5.59 19.80
N THR A 32 -0.06 -4.53 19.09
CA THR A 32 1.23 -3.84 19.32
C THR A 32 1.29 -3.18 20.68
N MET A 33 0.19 -2.55 21.13
CA MET A 33 0.10 -1.95 22.46
C MET A 33 0.12 -3.01 23.57
N LEU A 34 -0.51 -4.17 23.36
CA LEU A 34 -0.42 -5.30 24.27
C LEU A 34 1.03 -5.82 24.37
N GLY A 35 1.70 -6.02 23.23
CA GLY A 35 3.11 -6.41 23.19
C GLY A 35 4.02 -5.43 23.92
N ALA A 36 3.81 -4.13 23.71
CA ALA A 36 4.53 -3.07 24.42
C ALA A 36 4.25 -3.09 25.93
N GLY A 37 2.99 -3.27 26.32
CA GLY A 37 2.59 -3.39 27.73
C GLY A 37 3.22 -4.60 28.42
N VAL A 38 3.26 -5.76 27.76
CA VAL A 38 3.93 -6.96 28.27
C VAL A 38 5.44 -6.72 28.40
N ALA A 39 6.08 -6.10 27.41
CA ALA A 39 7.50 -5.77 27.47
C ALA A 39 7.86 -4.83 28.64
N LEU A 40 6.98 -3.88 28.96
CA LEU A 40 7.10 -3.00 30.13
C LEU A 40 6.88 -3.77 31.44
N ALA A 41 5.84 -4.59 31.52
CA ALA A 41 5.49 -5.33 32.73
C ALA A 41 6.58 -6.32 33.16
N VAL A 42 7.26 -6.93 32.20
CA VAL A 42 8.35 -7.88 32.41
C VAL A 42 9.69 -7.16 32.69
N GLY A 43 9.76 -5.83 32.51
CA GLY A 43 10.96 -5.04 32.76
C GLY A 43 12.02 -5.10 31.66
N LEU A 44 11.70 -5.65 30.48
CA LEU A 44 12.57 -5.63 29.31
C LEU A 44 12.74 -4.21 28.76
N VAL A 45 11.71 -3.39 28.89
CA VAL A 45 11.72 -1.97 28.54
C VAL A 45 11.39 -1.18 29.79
N LYS A 46 12.15 -0.12 30.09
CA LYS A 46 11.82 0.78 31.20
C LYS A 46 10.89 1.88 30.71
N PRO A 47 10.01 2.45 31.56
CA PRO A 47 9.15 3.56 31.16
C PRO A 47 9.90 4.76 30.56
N ARG A 48 11.12 5.04 31.04
CA ARG A 48 12.01 6.06 30.48
C ARG A 48 12.39 5.80 29.01
N ASP A 49 12.51 4.53 28.62
CA ASP A 49 12.87 4.14 27.26
C ASP A 49 11.69 4.42 26.30
N VAL A 50 10.44 4.36 26.79
CA VAL A 50 9.26 4.79 26.02
C VAL A 50 9.33 6.28 25.71
N GLY A 51 9.67 7.10 26.70
CA GLY A 51 9.87 8.54 26.51
C GLY A 51 10.99 8.84 25.51
N ALA A 52 12.12 8.12 25.61
CA ALA A 52 13.24 8.26 24.67
C ALA A 52 12.85 7.84 23.24
N VAL A 53 12.13 6.74 23.09
CA VAL A 53 11.62 6.26 21.79
C VAL A 53 10.69 7.30 21.16
N LEU A 54 9.74 7.85 21.94
CA LEU A 54 8.86 8.90 21.45
C LEU A 54 9.63 10.18 21.08
N ALA A 55 10.63 10.56 21.86
CA ALA A 55 11.46 11.72 21.57
C ALA A 55 12.28 11.53 20.28
N ILE A 56 12.69 10.31 19.93
CA ILE A 56 13.41 10.05 18.68
C ILE A 56 12.43 9.92 17.50
N SER A 57 11.25 9.35 17.72
CA SER A 57 10.29 9.06 16.65
C SER A 57 9.23 10.14 16.41
N HIS A 58 9.23 11.23 17.20
CA HIS A 58 8.22 12.29 17.11
C HIS A 58 8.12 12.89 15.69
N GLU A 59 9.26 13.11 15.01
CA GLU A 59 9.28 13.64 13.66
C GLU A 59 8.49 12.74 12.70
N ALA A 60 8.72 11.43 12.79
CA ALA A 60 8.04 10.44 11.96
C ALA A 60 6.53 10.39 12.27
N LEU A 61 6.14 10.45 13.55
CA LEU A 61 4.74 10.42 13.97
C LEU A 61 3.98 11.69 13.57
N LEU A 62 4.59 12.87 13.75
CA LEU A 62 3.99 14.15 13.35
C LEU A 62 3.88 14.26 11.83
N PHE A 63 4.85 13.72 11.11
CA PHE A 63 4.79 13.65 9.66
C PHE A 63 3.67 12.74 9.17
N LEU A 64 3.56 11.55 9.76
CA LEU A 64 2.46 10.60 9.52
C LEU A 64 1.10 11.26 9.78
N LEU A 65 0.96 12.05 10.85
CA LEU A 65 -0.24 12.83 11.12
C LEU A 65 -0.57 13.78 9.97
N GLY A 66 0.42 14.56 9.52
CA GLY A 66 0.26 15.46 8.38
C GLY A 66 -0.26 14.73 7.15
N LEU A 67 0.24 13.53 6.86
CA LEU A 67 -0.19 12.76 5.69
C LEU A 67 -1.58 12.18 5.77
N LEU A 68 -1.95 11.65 6.94
CA LEU A 68 -3.27 11.11 7.17
C LEU A 68 -4.32 12.22 7.06
N VAL A 69 -4.03 13.39 7.62
CA VAL A 69 -4.87 14.58 7.49
C VAL A 69 -4.90 15.07 6.04
N LEU A 70 -3.75 15.26 5.39
CA LEU A 70 -3.66 15.70 4.00
C LEU A 70 -4.48 14.81 3.07
N SER A 71 -4.31 13.50 3.18
CA SER A 71 -5.01 12.51 2.35
C SER A 71 -6.52 12.62 2.51
N LYS A 72 -6.99 12.85 3.75
CA LYS A 72 -8.42 13.05 4.02
C LYS A 72 -8.95 14.37 3.46
N LEU A 73 -8.18 15.45 3.55
CA LEU A 73 -8.55 16.75 2.96
C LEU A 73 -8.60 16.68 1.44
N VAL A 74 -7.62 16.02 0.82
CA VAL A 74 -7.56 15.80 -0.63
C VAL A 74 -8.75 14.98 -1.10
N GLU A 75 -9.16 13.95 -0.35
CA GLU A 75 -10.40 13.20 -0.61
C GLU A 75 -11.63 14.12 -0.69
N LYS A 76 -11.77 15.02 0.28
CA LYS A 76 -12.93 15.93 0.37
C LYS A 76 -13.01 16.96 -0.75
N SER A 77 -11.91 17.18 -1.47
CA SER A 77 -11.90 18.05 -2.65
C SER A 77 -12.53 17.41 -3.89
N GLY A 78 -12.75 16.08 -3.89
CA GLY A 78 -13.12 15.33 -5.09
C GLY A 78 -11.94 14.97 -6.00
N PHE A 79 -10.70 15.18 -5.55
CA PHE A 79 -9.49 14.91 -6.31
C PHE A 79 -9.41 13.48 -6.84
N PHE A 80 -9.70 12.49 -5.99
CA PHE A 80 -9.62 11.09 -6.40
C PHE A 80 -10.65 10.77 -7.48
N ASP A 81 -11.92 11.16 -7.28
CA ASP A 81 -13.00 10.97 -8.26
C ASP A 81 -12.65 11.62 -9.60
N TRP A 82 -12.20 12.86 -9.56
CA TRP A 82 -11.73 13.59 -10.74
C TRP A 82 -10.60 12.86 -11.47
N ALA A 83 -9.60 12.36 -10.73
CA ALA A 83 -8.45 11.67 -11.29
C ALA A 83 -8.82 10.30 -11.88
N ALA A 84 -9.74 9.58 -11.25
CA ALA A 84 -10.24 8.30 -11.73
C ALA A 84 -11.05 8.45 -13.02
N VAL A 85 -11.93 9.45 -13.11
CA VAL A 85 -12.69 9.72 -14.35
C VAL A 85 -11.73 10.13 -15.48
N HIS A 86 -10.72 10.96 -15.19
CA HIS A 86 -9.67 11.30 -16.17
C HIS A 86 -8.90 10.08 -16.66
N ALA A 87 -8.48 9.20 -15.75
CA ALA A 87 -7.79 7.96 -16.10
C ALA A 87 -8.66 7.06 -16.99
N ALA A 88 -9.96 6.98 -16.71
CA ALA A 88 -10.89 6.16 -17.46
C ALA A 88 -11.21 6.73 -18.86
N ARG A 89 -11.55 8.02 -18.96
CA ARG A 89 -11.82 8.66 -20.25
C ARG A 89 -10.58 8.78 -21.12
N GLY A 90 -9.43 9.01 -20.51
CA GLY A 90 -8.13 9.00 -21.18
C GLY A 90 -7.75 7.65 -21.80
N ALA A 91 -8.44 6.57 -21.44
CA ALA A 91 -8.24 5.26 -22.06
C ALA A 91 -9.03 5.07 -23.37
N ARG A 92 -9.95 5.98 -23.71
CA ARG A 92 -10.67 6.00 -25.00
C ARG A 92 -11.29 4.65 -25.39
N GLY A 93 -11.74 3.90 -24.38
CA GLY A 93 -12.38 2.60 -24.55
C GLY A 93 -11.41 1.42 -24.64
N ASP A 94 -10.09 1.61 -24.63
CA ASP A 94 -9.12 0.51 -24.62
C ASP A 94 -8.78 0.08 -23.18
N THR A 95 -9.10 -1.17 -22.84
CA THR A 95 -8.88 -1.71 -21.49
C THR A 95 -7.40 -1.80 -21.10
N ARG A 96 -6.50 -2.03 -22.05
CA ARG A 96 -5.04 -2.06 -21.79
C ARG A 96 -4.54 -0.66 -21.44
N VAL A 97 -5.07 0.35 -22.13
CA VAL A 97 -4.79 1.75 -21.83
C VAL A 97 -5.36 2.13 -20.45
N LEU A 98 -6.55 1.61 -20.10
CA LEU A 98 -7.12 1.81 -18.77
C LEU A 98 -6.24 1.22 -17.66
N VAL A 99 -5.76 -0.01 -17.82
CA VAL A 99 -4.82 -0.65 -16.88
C VAL A 99 -3.56 0.19 -16.71
N ARG A 100 -2.99 0.71 -17.81
CA ARG A 100 -1.85 1.63 -17.75
C ARG A 100 -2.18 2.90 -16.99
N ASN A 101 -3.31 3.54 -17.28
CA ASN A 101 -3.70 4.80 -16.64
C ASN A 101 -3.94 4.61 -15.13
N VAL A 102 -4.59 3.51 -14.72
CA VAL A 102 -4.78 3.15 -13.30
C VAL A 102 -3.44 2.86 -12.63
N PHE A 103 -2.52 2.16 -13.31
CA PHE A 103 -1.18 1.90 -12.79
C PHE A 103 -0.41 3.20 -12.52
N VAL A 104 -0.40 4.11 -13.50
CA VAL A 104 0.29 5.41 -13.39
C VAL A 104 -0.36 6.26 -12.29
N LEU A 105 -1.69 6.36 -12.28
CA LEU A 105 -2.43 7.10 -11.28
C LEU A 105 -2.15 6.58 -9.86
N GLY A 106 -2.23 5.26 -9.67
CA GLY A 106 -1.91 4.64 -8.38
C GLY A 106 -0.47 4.87 -7.97
N SER A 107 0.47 4.82 -8.91
CA SER A 107 1.89 5.05 -8.61
C SER A 107 2.11 6.49 -8.14
N LEU A 108 1.54 7.48 -8.83
CA LEU A 108 1.64 8.89 -8.46
C LEU A 108 1.01 9.18 -7.10
N ILE A 109 -0.21 8.68 -6.86
CA ILE A 109 -0.89 8.84 -5.57
C ILE A 109 -0.07 8.20 -4.45
N THR A 110 0.46 7.00 -4.66
CA THR A 110 1.24 6.30 -3.63
C THR A 110 2.52 7.06 -3.28
N VAL A 111 3.27 7.51 -4.29
CA VAL A 111 4.53 8.24 -4.10
C VAL A 111 4.30 9.53 -3.31
N VAL A 112 3.23 10.26 -3.63
CA VAL A 112 2.99 11.60 -3.07
C VAL A 112 2.23 11.55 -1.74
N LEU A 113 1.22 10.69 -1.60
CA LEU A 113 0.33 10.65 -0.44
C LEU A 113 0.67 9.52 0.53
N SER A 114 0.50 8.27 0.09
CA SER A 114 0.96 7.05 0.78
C SER A 114 0.37 5.78 0.15
N LEU A 115 0.93 4.63 0.53
CA LEU A 115 0.31 3.32 0.31
C LEU A 115 -1.09 3.24 0.96
N ASP A 116 -1.27 3.75 2.18
CA ASP A 116 -2.55 3.69 2.90
C ASP A 116 -3.64 4.43 2.15
N THR A 117 -3.33 5.63 1.64
CA THR A 117 -4.23 6.44 0.82
C THR A 117 -4.64 5.70 -0.46
N THR A 118 -3.70 5.01 -1.09
CA THR A 118 -3.97 4.22 -2.30
C THR A 118 -4.86 3.02 -2.00
N ALA A 119 -4.62 2.33 -0.89
CA ALA A 119 -5.40 1.19 -0.46
C ALA A 119 -6.82 1.58 -0.03
N LEU A 120 -6.96 2.65 0.76
CA LEU A 120 -8.22 3.04 1.38
C LEU A 120 -9.10 3.92 0.49
N LEU A 121 -8.51 4.74 -0.39
CA LEU A 121 -9.26 5.70 -1.21
C LEU A 121 -9.25 5.31 -2.69
N LEU A 122 -8.08 5.13 -3.28
CA LEU A 122 -8.01 4.84 -4.72
C LEU A 122 -8.61 3.47 -5.07
N THR A 123 -8.36 2.44 -4.26
CA THR A 123 -8.83 1.07 -4.55
C THR A 123 -10.35 0.96 -4.61
N PRO A 124 -11.14 1.41 -3.61
CA PRO A 124 -12.60 1.37 -3.71
C PRO A 124 -13.14 2.28 -4.82
N LEU A 125 -12.46 3.38 -5.11
CA LEU A 125 -12.82 4.25 -6.23
C LEU A 125 -12.64 3.54 -7.59
N VAL A 126 -11.49 2.88 -7.78
CA VAL A 126 -11.22 2.06 -8.96
C VAL A 126 -12.24 0.94 -9.09
N LEU A 127 -12.55 0.27 -7.98
CA LEU A 127 -13.59 -0.74 -7.93
C LEU A 127 -14.95 -0.20 -8.39
N ALA A 128 -15.33 0.99 -7.95
CA ALA A 128 -16.62 1.60 -8.28
C ALA A 128 -16.74 1.90 -9.79
N PHE A 129 -15.76 2.58 -10.39
CA PHE A 129 -15.86 2.93 -11.81
C PHE A 129 -15.67 1.71 -12.73
N VAL A 130 -14.78 0.76 -12.39
CA VAL A 130 -14.57 -0.46 -13.18
C VAL A 130 -15.87 -1.26 -13.25
N ARG A 131 -16.63 -1.33 -12.15
CA ARG A 131 -17.96 -1.93 -12.13
C ARG A 131 -18.97 -1.18 -13.02
N ARG A 132 -18.98 0.16 -13.01
CA ARG A 132 -19.83 0.97 -13.90
C ARG A 132 -19.51 0.76 -15.38
N LEU A 133 -18.23 0.57 -15.70
CA LEU A 133 -17.75 0.24 -17.05
C LEU A 133 -18.11 -1.20 -17.48
N GLY A 134 -18.63 -2.04 -16.58
CA GLY A 134 -18.94 -3.45 -16.86
C GLY A 134 -17.71 -4.35 -16.95
N LEU A 135 -16.57 -3.91 -16.44
CA LEU A 135 -15.32 -4.67 -16.44
C LEU A 135 -15.18 -5.51 -15.16
N PRO A 136 -14.50 -6.67 -15.21
CA PRO A 136 -14.26 -7.47 -14.01
C PRO A 136 -13.31 -6.70 -13.08
N ALA A 137 -13.73 -6.55 -11.82
CA ALA A 137 -13.02 -5.69 -10.87
C ALA A 137 -11.73 -6.27 -10.28
N ARG A 138 -11.64 -7.60 -10.17
CA ARG A 138 -10.53 -8.30 -9.50
C ARG A 138 -9.14 -7.88 -9.99
N PRO A 139 -8.87 -7.80 -11.32
CA PRO A 139 -7.55 -7.46 -11.83
C PRO A 139 -7.14 -6.02 -11.47
N PHE A 140 -8.08 -5.08 -11.46
CA PHE A 140 -7.82 -3.68 -11.11
C PHE A 140 -7.58 -3.48 -9.62
N VAL A 141 -8.33 -4.17 -8.75
CA VAL A 141 -8.09 -4.13 -7.30
C VAL A 141 -6.73 -4.73 -6.96
N LEU A 142 -6.37 -5.86 -7.58
CA LEU A 142 -5.05 -6.47 -7.39
C LEU A 142 -3.92 -5.57 -7.92
N LEU A 143 -4.14 -4.91 -9.06
CA LEU A 143 -3.22 -3.92 -9.59
C LEU A 143 -3.00 -2.77 -8.61
N CYS A 144 -4.07 -2.21 -8.02
CA CYS A 144 -3.96 -1.17 -7.00
C CYS A 144 -3.13 -1.64 -5.79
N ALA A 145 -3.34 -2.87 -5.31
CA ALA A 145 -2.57 -3.42 -4.20
C ALA A 145 -1.07 -3.56 -4.53
N LEU A 146 -0.74 -4.11 -5.71
CA LEU A 146 0.64 -4.25 -6.17
C LEU A 146 1.33 -2.90 -6.37
N VAL A 147 0.61 -1.94 -6.96
CA VAL A 147 1.08 -0.58 -7.19
C VAL A 147 1.29 0.15 -5.87
N ALA A 148 0.33 0.10 -4.94
CA ALA A 148 0.47 0.73 -3.63
C ALA A 148 1.74 0.26 -2.92
N ASN A 149 2.05 -1.03 -2.98
CA ASN A 149 3.24 -1.56 -2.33
C ASN A 149 4.52 -1.08 -3.03
N ASN A 150 4.63 -1.31 -4.34
CA ASN A 150 5.88 -1.09 -5.08
C ASN A 150 6.13 0.36 -5.45
N ALA A 151 5.09 1.21 -5.51
CA ALA A 151 5.27 2.63 -5.73
C ALA A 151 5.69 3.38 -4.46
N SER A 152 5.57 2.75 -3.28
CA SER A 152 5.89 3.37 -2.00
C SER A 152 7.38 3.31 -1.63
N LEU A 153 8.30 3.01 -2.56
CA LEU A 153 9.73 2.90 -2.24
C LEU A 153 10.48 4.23 -2.43
N LEU A 154 10.02 5.09 -3.34
CA LEU A 154 10.77 6.28 -3.76
C LEU A 154 10.99 7.30 -2.66
N LEU A 155 9.92 7.66 -1.93
CA LEU A 155 9.96 8.76 -0.99
C LEU A 155 9.73 8.25 0.44
N PRO A 156 10.40 8.83 1.47
CA PRO A 156 10.16 8.48 2.87
C PRO A 156 8.70 8.63 3.27
N VAL A 157 8.02 9.61 2.69
CA VAL A 157 6.60 9.93 2.90
C VAL A 157 5.64 8.79 2.54
N SER A 158 5.97 8.01 1.52
CA SER A 158 5.01 7.08 0.94
C SER A 158 4.78 5.82 1.78
N ASN A 159 5.65 5.57 2.77
CA ASN A 159 5.61 4.40 3.64
C ASN A 159 6.23 4.69 5.01
N LEU A 160 5.54 4.37 6.10
CA LEU A 160 6.05 4.54 7.47
C LEU A 160 7.43 3.88 7.67
N THR A 161 7.65 2.72 7.06
CA THR A 161 8.94 2.01 7.11
C THR A 161 10.05 2.89 6.54
N ASN A 162 9.85 3.49 5.37
CA ASN A 162 10.86 4.36 4.76
C ASN A 162 11.15 5.60 5.61
N LEU A 163 10.13 6.14 6.27
CA LEU A 163 10.28 7.28 7.17
C LEU A 163 11.16 6.94 8.38
N ILE A 164 10.95 5.76 8.98
CA ILE A 164 11.80 5.23 10.06
C ILE A 164 13.23 5.02 9.57
N PHE A 165 13.39 4.38 8.40
CA PHE A 165 14.70 4.13 7.80
C PHE A 165 15.46 5.43 7.50
N ALA A 166 14.80 6.41 6.88
CA ALA A 166 15.42 7.70 6.59
C ALA A 166 15.88 8.40 7.87
N GLY A 167 15.07 8.38 8.92
CA GLY A 167 15.42 8.93 10.24
C GLY A 167 16.62 8.21 10.88
N SER A 168 16.61 6.88 10.91
CA SER A 168 17.69 6.08 11.52
C SER A 168 19.05 6.26 10.82
N PHE A 169 19.05 6.48 9.50
CA PHE A 169 20.28 6.74 8.74
C PHE A 169 20.61 8.24 8.60
N GLY A 170 19.81 9.14 9.19
CA GLY A 170 19.98 10.59 9.05
C GLY A 170 19.92 11.07 7.59
N LEU A 171 19.21 10.34 6.72
CA LEU A 171 19.11 10.67 5.30
C LEU A 171 18.10 11.79 5.08
N SER A 172 18.53 12.84 4.37
CA SER A 172 17.58 13.83 3.85
C SER A 172 16.63 13.19 2.83
N PHE A 173 15.47 13.81 2.63
CA PHE A 173 14.47 13.36 1.65
C PHE A 173 15.07 13.19 0.25
N GLY A 174 15.86 14.18 -0.21
CA GLY A 174 16.54 14.11 -1.50
C GLY A 174 17.57 12.99 -1.56
N ALA A 175 18.35 12.78 -0.50
CA ALA A 175 19.36 11.73 -0.44
C ALA A 175 18.76 10.32 -0.44
N PHE A 176 17.62 10.13 0.24
CA PHE A 176 16.85 8.89 0.20
C PHE A 176 16.24 8.66 -1.18
N ALA A 177 15.57 9.67 -1.74
CA ALA A 177 14.91 9.58 -3.04
C ALA A 177 15.91 9.26 -4.17
N ALA A 178 17.08 9.91 -4.16
CA ALA A 178 18.13 9.64 -5.14
C ALA A 178 18.61 8.18 -5.10
N ARG A 179 18.75 7.60 -3.90
CA ARG A 179 19.16 6.19 -3.71
C ARG A 179 18.06 5.21 -4.10
N MET A 180 16.80 5.56 -3.85
CA MET A 180 15.66 4.68 -4.13
C MET A 180 15.07 4.84 -5.53
N LEU A 181 15.53 5.82 -6.32
CA LEU A 181 15.04 6.07 -7.67
C LEU A 181 15.19 4.85 -8.59
N VAL A 182 16.38 4.27 -8.67
CA VAL A 182 16.63 3.11 -9.52
C VAL A 182 15.84 1.88 -9.06
N PRO A 183 15.89 1.47 -7.76
CA PRO A 183 15.05 0.39 -7.25
C PRO A 183 13.55 0.59 -7.53
N GLN A 184 13.03 1.80 -7.33
CA GLN A 184 11.64 2.15 -7.60
C GLN A 184 11.28 1.93 -9.07
N LEU A 185 12.08 2.44 -10.00
CA LEU A 185 11.80 2.34 -11.44
C LEU A 185 11.83 0.89 -11.91
N VAL A 186 12.78 0.09 -11.41
CA VAL A 186 12.85 -1.35 -11.68
C VAL A 186 11.62 -2.06 -11.12
N ALA A 187 11.26 -1.81 -9.86
CA ALA A 187 10.10 -2.42 -9.22
C ALA A 187 8.79 -2.08 -9.97
N LEU A 188 8.57 -0.81 -10.33
CA LEU A 188 7.42 -0.38 -11.12
C LEU A 188 7.42 -0.98 -12.53
N GLY A 189 8.57 -0.99 -13.21
CA GLY A 189 8.70 -1.57 -14.55
C GLY A 189 8.36 -3.06 -14.57
N VAL A 190 8.90 -3.83 -13.63
CA VAL A 190 8.60 -5.26 -13.47
C VAL A 190 7.13 -5.47 -13.09
N THR A 191 6.61 -4.69 -12.13
CA THR A 191 5.21 -4.80 -11.69
C THR A 191 4.25 -4.49 -12.83
N TYR A 192 4.54 -3.46 -13.63
CA TYR A 192 3.73 -3.12 -14.80
C TYR A 192 3.83 -4.21 -15.88
N ALA A 193 5.03 -4.73 -16.17
CA ALA A 193 5.21 -5.76 -17.19
C ALA A 193 4.50 -7.07 -16.81
N VAL A 194 4.66 -7.52 -15.56
CA VAL A 194 3.99 -8.73 -15.04
C VAL A 194 2.49 -8.48 -14.90
N GLY A 195 2.10 -7.37 -14.29
CA GLY A 195 0.70 -6.98 -14.10
C GLY A 195 -0.03 -6.88 -15.43
N ARG A 196 0.55 -6.23 -16.44
CA ARG A 196 -0.04 -6.15 -17.78
C ARG A 196 -0.22 -7.53 -18.39
N ARG A 197 0.77 -8.43 -18.31
CA ARG A 197 0.65 -9.77 -18.91
C ARG A 197 -0.37 -10.66 -18.19
N VAL A 198 -0.34 -10.67 -16.86
CA VAL A 198 -1.15 -11.58 -16.04
C VAL A 198 -2.59 -11.05 -15.86
N LEU A 199 -2.76 -9.74 -15.67
CA LEU A 199 -4.04 -9.14 -15.29
C LEU A 199 -4.91 -8.74 -16.49
N THR A 200 -4.35 -8.63 -17.70
CA THR A 200 -5.12 -8.26 -18.91
C THR A 200 -5.62 -9.45 -19.73
N GLY A 201 -5.12 -10.67 -19.47
CA GLY A 201 -5.42 -11.85 -20.31
C GLY A 201 -6.90 -12.24 -20.39
N GLY A 202 -7.71 -11.88 -19.38
CA GLY A 202 -9.16 -12.16 -19.33
C GLY A 202 -10.04 -10.91 -19.46
N LEU A 203 -9.47 -9.76 -19.84
CA LEU A 203 -10.22 -8.50 -19.95
C LEU A 203 -10.80 -8.33 -21.36
N PRO A 204 -12.04 -7.80 -21.50
CA PRO A 204 -12.55 -7.34 -22.78
C PRO A 204 -11.56 -6.35 -23.42
N ALA A 205 -11.35 -6.43 -24.74
CA ALA A 205 -10.44 -5.52 -25.44
C ALA A 205 -10.93 -4.06 -25.39
N ALA A 206 -12.25 -3.87 -25.43
CA ALA A 206 -12.87 -2.55 -25.41
C ALA A 206 -13.94 -2.42 -24.31
N PHE A 207 -14.15 -1.20 -23.87
CA PHE A 207 -15.24 -0.77 -23.00
C PHE A 207 -15.81 0.57 -23.48
N ASP A 208 -17.01 0.93 -23.02
CA ASP A 208 -17.64 2.20 -23.35
C ASP A 208 -17.32 3.26 -22.26
N PRO A 209 -16.50 4.29 -22.55
CA PRO A 209 -16.18 5.33 -21.59
C PRO A 209 -17.36 6.26 -21.27
N GLY A 210 -18.37 6.32 -22.13
CA GLY A 210 -19.56 7.16 -21.97
C GLY A 210 -20.46 6.73 -20.80
N ARG A 211 -20.22 5.55 -20.23
CA ARG A 211 -20.88 5.08 -19.00
C ARG A 211 -20.42 5.82 -17.74
N LEU A 212 -19.37 6.63 -17.84
CA LEU A 212 -18.89 7.49 -16.76
C LEU A 212 -19.32 8.93 -17.03
N GLY A 213 -19.77 9.62 -15.97
CA GLY A 213 -20.09 11.05 -16.01
C GLY A 213 -18.90 11.93 -16.40
N ASP A 214 -19.13 13.22 -16.53
CA ASP A 214 -18.07 14.14 -16.93
C ASP A 214 -17.10 14.43 -15.76
N PRO A 215 -15.79 14.57 -16.02
CA PRO A 215 -14.82 14.80 -14.95
C PRO A 215 -15.06 16.07 -14.14
N GLY A 216 -15.74 17.07 -14.73
CA GLY A 216 -16.11 18.30 -14.06
C GLY A 216 -17.16 18.11 -12.96
N GLU A 217 -18.01 17.08 -13.08
CA GLU A 217 -19.03 16.76 -12.07
C GLU A 217 -18.42 16.21 -10.78
N ALA A 218 -17.18 15.70 -10.84
CA ALA A 218 -16.43 15.25 -9.68
C ALA A 218 -15.86 16.41 -8.85
N ILE A 219 -15.76 17.62 -9.42
CA ILE A 219 -15.25 18.79 -8.71
C ILE A 219 -16.38 19.36 -7.85
N VAL A 220 -16.32 19.09 -6.55
CA VAL A 220 -17.34 19.53 -5.59
C VAL A 220 -17.32 21.05 -5.40
N ASP A 221 -16.13 21.64 -5.41
CA ASP A 221 -15.91 23.08 -5.23
C ASP A 221 -14.62 23.52 -5.92
N ALA A 222 -14.73 24.39 -6.93
CA ALA A 222 -13.59 24.82 -7.73
C ALA A 222 -12.56 25.66 -6.94
N GLY A 223 -12.98 26.33 -5.86
CA GLY A 223 -12.08 27.06 -4.97
C GLY A 223 -11.26 26.08 -4.13
N TYR A 224 -11.93 25.18 -3.42
CA TYR A 224 -11.28 24.19 -2.57
C TYR A 224 -10.40 23.21 -3.37
N PHE A 225 -10.85 22.81 -4.58
CA PHE A 225 -10.07 21.95 -5.47
C PHE A 225 -8.76 22.60 -5.94
N ARG A 226 -8.80 23.90 -6.30
CA ARG A 226 -7.57 24.65 -6.67
C ARG A 226 -6.60 24.74 -5.51
N VAL A 227 -7.10 25.08 -4.31
CA VAL A 227 -6.26 25.13 -3.11
C VAL A 227 -5.68 23.76 -2.78
N THR A 228 -6.45 22.69 -2.97
CA THR A 228 -5.96 21.31 -2.77
C THR A 228 -4.79 20.99 -3.70
N TRP A 229 -4.87 21.32 -4.98
CA TRP A 229 -3.77 21.14 -5.93
C TRP A 229 -2.53 21.95 -5.55
N VAL A 230 -2.72 23.20 -5.15
CA VAL A 230 -1.63 24.06 -4.67
C VAL A 230 -1.01 23.46 -3.41
N SER A 231 -1.81 22.95 -2.48
CA SER A 231 -1.33 22.28 -1.27
C SER A 231 -0.55 21.01 -1.57
N LEU A 232 -1.00 20.17 -2.50
CA LEU A 232 -0.27 18.98 -2.95
C LEU A 232 1.10 19.35 -3.53
N LEU A 233 1.15 20.35 -4.40
CA LEU A 233 2.40 20.83 -4.98
C LEU A 233 3.31 21.46 -3.92
N ALA A 234 2.75 22.27 -3.02
CA ALA A 234 3.49 22.91 -1.93
C ALA A 234 4.10 21.88 -0.98
N VAL A 235 3.36 20.83 -0.62
CA VAL A 235 3.87 19.72 0.19
C VAL A 235 5.00 18.99 -0.53
N LEU A 236 4.80 18.63 -1.80
CA LEU A 236 5.80 17.92 -2.58
C LEU A 236 7.09 18.72 -2.75
N LEU A 237 7.00 20.00 -3.11
CA LEU A 237 8.16 20.89 -3.21
C LEU A 237 8.81 21.10 -1.84
N GLY A 238 8.01 21.26 -0.80
CA GLY A 238 8.50 21.44 0.57
C GLY A 238 9.29 20.26 1.10
N TYR A 239 9.04 19.03 0.67
CA TYR A 239 9.87 17.88 1.04
C TYR A 239 11.33 18.03 0.61
N PHE A 240 11.59 18.72 -0.50
CA PHE A 240 12.94 18.97 -0.99
C PHE A 240 13.48 20.32 -0.53
N VAL A 241 12.63 21.35 -0.46
CA VAL A 241 13.05 22.74 -0.17
C VAL A 241 13.10 23.03 1.34
N ALA A 242 12.16 22.55 2.14
CA ALA A 242 12.11 22.86 3.58
C ALA A 242 13.39 22.44 4.33
N PRO A 243 13.99 21.26 4.05
CA PRO A 243 15.27 20.89 4.66
C PRO A 243 16.42 21.85 4.34
N LEU A 244 16.41 22.52 3.17
CA LEU A 244 17.45 23.48 2.77
C LEU A 244 17.44 24.74 3.64
N VAL A 245 16.28 25.07 4.22
CA VAL A 245 16.09 26.21 5.12
C VAL A 245 15.98 25.78 6.59
N HIS A 246 16.44 24.56 6.93
CA HIS A 246 16.41 23.98 8.28
C HIS A 246 14.99 23.81 8.86
N VAL A 247 13.97 23.74 8.00
CA VAL A 247 12.60 23.45 8.41
C VAL A 247 12.37 21.94 8.27
N PRO A 248 12.01 21.23 9.35
CA PRO A 248 11.68 19.81 9.26
C PRO A 248 10.49 19.58 8.32
N PRO A 249 10.53 18.55 7.46
CA PRO A 249 9.44 18.25 6.53
C PRO A 249 8.07 18.08 7.19
N TYR A 250 8.02 17.59 8.44
CA TYR A 250 6.76 17.41 9.16
C TYR A 250 6.11 18.75 9.51
N ALA A 251 6.91 19.74 9.91
CA ALA A 251 6.42 21.06 10.26
C ALA A 251 5.80 21.74 9.03
N TRP A 252 6.50 21.68 7.89
CA TRP A 252 5.98 22.20 6.62
C TRP A 252 4.65 21.53 6.23
N THR A 253 4.60 20.19 6.30
CA THR A 253 3.39 19.43 5.96
C THR A 253 2.22 19.83 6.85
N LEU A 254 2.44 19.95 8.16
CA LEU A 254 1.40 20.36 9.11
C LEU A 254 0.89 21.77 8.84
N VAL A 255 1.77 22.73 8.49
CA VAL A 255 1.38 24.10 8.13
C VAL A 255 0.48 24.09 6.88
N VAL A 256 0.88 23.36 5.82
CA VAL A 256 0.07 23.26 4.61
C VAL A 256 -1.27 22.57 4.89
N CYS A 257 -1.28 21.53 5.72
CA CYS A 257 -2.50 20.85 6.15
C CYS A 257 -3.42 21.78 6.95
N ALA A 258 -2.87 22.57 7.87
CA ALA A 258 -3.65 23.53 8.65
C ALA A 258 -4.27 24.61 7.75
N ALA A 259 -3.52 25.11 6.76
CA ALA A 259 -4.04 26.05 5.78
C ALA A 259 -5.17 25.44 4.93
N LEU A 260 -4.96 24.22 4.41
CA LEU A 260 -5.97 23.50 3.62
C LEU A 260 -7.22 23.18 4.45
N LEU A 261 -7.05 22.75 5.70
CA LEU A 261 -8.13 22.52 6.65
C LEU A 261 -8.92 23.81 6.91
N ALA A 262 -8.24 24.92 7.15
CA ALA A 262 -8.89 26.21 7.40
C ALA A 262 -9.72 26.68 6.18
N VAL A 263 -9.24 26.45 4.95
CA VAL A 263 -10.03 26.72 3.74
C VAL A 263 -11.20 25.73 3.63
N GLY A 264 -10.98 24.44 3.88
CA GLY A 264 -12.02 23.41 3.83
C GLY A 264 -13.16 23.64 4.85
N VAL A 265 -12.82 24.08 6.06
CA VAL A 265 -13.80 24.44 7.10
C VAL A 265 -14.57 25.70 6.70
N ARG A 266 -13.91 26.73 6.19
CA ARG A 266 -14.58 27.96 5.69
C ARG A 266 -15.54 27.66 4.54
N ALA A 267 -15.15 26.77 3.64
CA ALA A 267 -15.99 26.30 2.54
C ALA A 267 -17.08 25.30 2.98
N ARG A 268 -17.18 24.99 4.29
CA ARG A 268 -18.08 23.98 4.88
C ARG A 268 -17.97 22.59 4.23
N ARG A 269 -16.78 22.24 3.74
CA ARG A 269 -16.49 20.96 3.09
C ARG A 269 -15.86 19.94 4.03
N VAL A 270 -15.22 20.41 5.10
CA VAL A 270 -14.54 19.56 6.08
C VAL A 270 -15.14 19.84 7.46
N GLY A 271 -15.63 18.78 8.10
CA GLY A 271 -16.13 18.82 9.46
C GLY A 271 -15.32 17.95 10.43
N VAL A 272 -15.69 18.01 11.71
CA VAL A 272 -15.06 17.19 12.77
C VAL A 272 -15.27 15.69 12.50
N SER A 273 -16.41 15.31 11.93
CA SER A 273 -16.70 13.91 11.55
C SER A 273 -15.72 13.37 10.51
N ASP A 274 -15.22 14.21 9.61
CA ASP A 274 -14.25 13.80 8.59
C ASP A 274 -12.88 13.54 9.18
N LEU A 275 -12.48 14.36 10.16
CA LEU A 275 -11.23 14.17 10.90
C LEU A 275 -11.33 12.94 11.82
N ALA A 276 -12.49 12.66 12.39
CA ALA A 276 -12.72 11.45 13.18
C ALA A 276 -12.63 10.17 12.32
N ALA A 277 -12.92 10.26 11.02
CA ALA A 277 -12.80 9.14 10.08
C ALA A 277 -11.36 8.83 9.63
N ILE A 278 -10.36 9.60 10.09
CA ILE A 278 -8.95 9.30 9.86
C ILE A 278 -8.55 8.02 10.60
N SER A 279 -7.59 7.27 10.06
CA SER A 279 -7.03 6.05 10.66
C SER A 279 -6.18 6.34 11.91
N TRP A 280 -6.80 6.84 12.99
CA TRP A 280 -6.13 7.17 14.25
C TRP A 280 -5.44 5.96 14.90
N GLY A 281 -5.85 4.73 14.58
CA GLY A 281 -5.22 3.51 15.06
C GLY A 281 -3.77 3.33 14.61
N VAL A 282 -3.32 4.02 13.55
CA VAL A 282 -1.92 3.93 13.08
C VAL A 282 -0.93 4.49 14.12
N PHE A 283 -1.33 5.45 14.96
CA PHE A 283 -0.48 6.00 16.01
C PHE A 283 -0.16 5.01 17.13
N PRO A 284 -1.15 4.44 17.87
CA PRO A 284 -0.87 3.41 18.87
C PRO A 284 -0.22 2.17 18.24
N PHE A 285 -0.52 1.87 16.97
CA PHE A 285 0.21 0.85 16.22
C PHE A 285 1.71 1.16 16.14
N ALA A 286 2.08 2.33 15.59
CA ALA A 286 3.47 2.74 15.41
C ALA A 286 4.22 2.87 16.75
N VAL A 287 3.61 3.51 17.75
CA VAL A 287 4.20 3.66 19.09
C VAL A 287 4.43 2.30 19.75
N GLY A 288 3.42 1.42 19.74
CA GLY A 288 3.56 0.08 20.30
C GLY A 288 4.65 -0.73 19.60
N LEU A 289 4.72 -0.63 18.26
CA LEU A 289 5.78 -1.27 17.48
C LEU A 289 7.18 -0.74 17.85
N PHE A 290 7.36 0.58 17.99
CA PHE A 290 8.64 1.15 18.38
C PHE A 290 9.10 0.67 19.77
N VAL A 291 8.19 0.58 20.73
CA VAL A 291 8.50 0.08 22.08
C VAL A 291 8.90 -1.40 22.03
N VAL A 292 8.16 -2.22 21.28
CA VAL A 292 8.47 -3.65 21.11
C VAL A 292 9.81 -3.86 20.42
N VAL A 293 10.10 -3.09 19.36
CA VAL A 293 11.40 -3.10 18.67
C VAL A 293 12.53 -2.65 19.60
N ARG A 294 12.31 -1.66 20.47
CA ARG A 294 13.32 -1.21 21.44
C ARG A 294 13.66 -2.29 22.46
N GLY A 295 12.68 -3.04 22.95
CA GLY A 295 12.92 -4.18 23.83
C GLY A 295 13.74 -5.29 23.15
N PHE A 296 13.50 -5.50 21.86
CA PHE A 296 14.23 -6.45 21.03
C PHE A 296 15.68 -6.01 20.74
N ASP A 297 15.89 -4.71 20.51
CA ASP A 297 17.18 -4.08 20.33
C ASP A 297 18.03 -4.15 21.62
N ALA A 298 17.44 -3.80 22.76
CA ALA A 298 18.09 -3.90 24.08
C ALA A 298 18.50 -5.33 24.44
N ALA A 299 17.80 -6.34 23.91
CA ALA A 299 18.12 -7.74 24.11
C ALA A 299 19.29 -8.25 23.25
N GLY A 300 19.74 -7.48 22.26
CA GLY A 300 20.91 -7.81 21.43
C GLY A 300 20.63 -8.71 20.21
N LEU A 301 19.36 -8.91 19.83
CA LEU A 301 19.04 -9.75 18.67
C LEU A 301 19.56 -9.20 17.32
N PRO A 302 19.55 -7.88 17.07
CA PRO A 302 20.16 -7.33 15.84
C PRO A 302 21.63 -7.74 15.67
N ALA A 303 22.40 -7.76 16.76
CA ALA A 303 23.80 -8.19 16.74
C ALA A 303 23.94 -9.67 16.39
N LEU A 304 23.08 -10.54 16.94
CA LEU A 304 23.08 -11.95 16.60
C LEU A 304 22.73 -12.22 15.13
N VAL A 305 21.75 -11.48 14.59
CA VAL A 305 21.41 -11.57 13.17
C VAL A 305 22.56 -11.06 12.32
N ALA A 306 23.19 -9.95 12.70
CA ALA A 306 24.36 -9.43 12.01
C ALA A 306 25.51 -10.45 11.98
N ASP A 307 25.82 -11.09 13.12
CA ASP A 307 26.85 -12.13 13.22
C ASP A 307 26.49 -13.40 12.44
N ALA A 308 25.20 -13.75 12.38
CA ALA A 308 24.73 -14.87 11.58
C ALA A 308 24.86 -14.58 10.08
N VAL A 309 24.50 -13.37 9.66
CA VAL A 309 24.63 -12.91 8.27
C VAL A 309 26.11 -12.80 7.87
N ALA A 310 26.97 -12.29 8.76
CA ALA A 310 28.42 -12.18 8.52
C ALA A 310 29.12 -13.54 8.37
N ARG A 311 28.52 -14.61 8.89
CA ARG A 311 28.99 -15.99 8.74
C ARG A 311 28.51 -16.66 7.45
N LEU A 312 27.57 -16.05 6.72
CA LEU A 312 27.17 -16.56 5.42
C LEU A 312 28.35 -16.37 4.44
N PRO A 313 28.66 -17.38 3.60
CA PRO A 313 29.72 -17.24 2.61
C PRO A 313 29.42 -16.08 1.66
N ASP A 314 30.45 -15.32 1.28
CA ASP A 314 30.37 -14.24 0.29
C ASP A 314 29.90 -14.79 -1.06
N VAL A 315 28.59 -14.83 -1.24
CA VAL A 315 27.96 -15.33 -2.46
C VAL A 315 27.94 -14.22 -3.50
N ALA A 316 28.39 -14.55 -4.72
CA ALA A 316 28.56 -13.61 -5.82
C ALA A 316 27.32 -12.72 -6.09
N TRP A 317 26.10 -13.23 -5.85
CA TRP A 317 24.88 -12.45 -6.03
C TRP A 317 24.71 -11.30 -5.02
N MET A 318 25.23 -11.41 -3.78
CA MET A 318 25.24 -10.31 -2.80
C MET A 318 26.17 -9.19 -3.28
N ARG A 319 27.31 -9.53 -3.89
CA ARG A 319 28.18 -8.56 -4.57
C ARG A 319 27.52 -8.00 -5.83
N THR A 320 26.81 -8.81 -6.63
CA THR A 320 26.09 -8.31 -7.82
C THR A 320 24.97 -7.34 -7.45
N VAL A 321 24.23 -7.60 -6.37
CA VAL A 321 23.20 -6.67 -5.85
C VAL A 321 23.84 -5.43 -5.25
N ALA A 322 24.93 -5.57 -4.47
CA ALA A 322 25.65 -4.43 -3.91
C ALA A 322 26.32 -3.56 -4.99
N VAL A 323 26.87 -4.15 -6.05
CA VAL A 323 27.45 -3.44 -7.19
C VAL A 323 26.35 -2.84 -8.08
N ALA A 324 25.23 -3.52 -8.31
CA ALA A 324 24.11 -2.95 -9.06
C ALA A 324 23.45 -1.76 -8.35
N VAL A 325 23.47 -1.75 -7.01
CA VAL A 325 22.99 -0.63 -6.19
C VAL A 325 24.08 0.44 -6.01
N GLY A 326 25.36 0.06 -5.96
CA GLY A 326 26.51 0.95 -5.77
C GLY A 326 27.03 1.63 -7.05
N ALA A 327 26.83 1.04 -8.22
CA ALA A 327 27.28 1.58 -9.51
C ALA A 327 26.51 2.83 -9.97
N GLY A 328 25.51 3.29 -9.21
CA GLY A 328 24.88 4.61 -9.38
C GLY A 328 25.59 5.74 -8.63
N GLY A 329 26.71 5.48 -7.93
CA GLY A 329 27.29 6.44 -6.99
C GLY A 329 28.80 6.35 -6.77
N GLU A 330 29.60 5.93 -7.76
CA GLU A 330 31.08 5.96 -7.67
C GLU A 330 31.67 7.39 -7.80
N GLY A 331 30.97 8.40 -7.29
CA GLY A 331 31.35 9.80 -7.45
C GLY A 331 31.15 10.66 -6.21
N ALA A 332 31.24 10.15 -4.98
CA ALA A 332 31.45 11.01 -3.80
C ALA A 332 31.92 10.25 -2.57
N SER A 333 33.05 10.71 -2.03
CA SER A 333 33.55 10.57 -0.65
C SER A 333 33.89 9.17 -0.13
N ARG A 334 35.20 8.86 -0.22
CA ARG A 334 35.93 8.13 0.82
C ARG A 334 35.88 8.95 2.12
N SER A 335 35.06 8.54 3.07
CA SER A 335 35.24 8.89 4.49
C SER A 335 35.20 7.59 5.30
N ALA A 336 36.21 7.40 6.13
CA ALA A 336 36.54 6.14 6.78
C ALA A 336 35.72 5.83 8.05
N ASP A 337 34.64 6.57 8.33
CA ASP A 337 33.92 6.50 9.62
C ASP A 337 32.41 6.23 9.51
N ALA A 338 31.93 5.57 8.45
CA ALA A 338 30.52 5.18 8.35
C ALA A 338 30.26 3.79 8.98
N PRO A 339 29.28 3.62 9.89
CA PRO A 339 28.94 2.32 10.46
C PRO A 339 28.41 1.34 9.39
N PRO A 340 28.52 0.02 9.61
CA PRO A 340 28.37 -0.97 8.55
C PRO A 340 26.95 -1.01 7.98
N GLN A 341 26.89 -1.03 6.65
CA GLN A 341 25.70 -1.03 5.79
C GLN A 341 24.90 -2.35 5.89
N GLY A 342 24.34 -2.63 7.06
CA GLY A 342 23.82 -3.96 7.41
C GLY A 342 22.36 -4.29 7.06
N ILE A 343 21.56 -3.39 6.46
CA ILE A 343 20.10 -3.61 6.34
C ILE A 343 19.62 -3.78 4.88
N SER A 344 20.46 -3.48 3.88
CA SER A 344 20.06 -3.61 2.46
C SER A 344 19.99 -5.07 1.98
N ALA A 345 20.78 -5.98 2.56
CA ALA A 345 20.88 -7.38 2.13
C ALA A 345 19.67 -8.25 2.52
N ALA A 346 19.03 -7.97 3.67
CA ALA A 346 17.91 -8.76 4.18
C ALA A 346 16.62 -8.62 3.33
N CYS A 347 16.39 -7.43 2.77
CA CYS A 347 15.24 -7.17 1.90
C CYS A 347 15.40 -7.85 0.52
N ALA A 348 16.61 -7.90 -0.03
CA ALA A 348 16.87 -8.53 -1.33
C ALA A 348 16.74 -10.06 -1.30
N ALA A 349 17.20 -10.71 -0.22
CA ALA A 349 17.09 -12.16 -0.04
C ALA A 349 15.63 -12.64 0.03
N THR A 350 14.76 -11.83 0.64
CA THR A 350 13.33 -12.15 0.80
C THR A 350 12.58 -12.08 -0.53
N VAL A 351 12.90 -11.11 -1.39
CA VAL A 351 12.30 -10.98 -2.73
C VAL A 351 12.76 -12.12 -3.67
N ALA A 352 14.03 -12.53 -3.58
CA ALA A 352 14.57 -13.64 -4.37
C ALA A 352 13.97 -15.00 -3.97
N ALA A 353 13.76 -15.25 -2.67
CA ALA A 353 13.13 -16.47 -2.17
C ALA A 353 11.64 -16.61 -2.56
N VAL A 354 10.94 -15.48 -2.73
CA VAL A 354 9.56 -15.46 -3.23
C VAL A 354 9.51 -15.68 -4.75
N ALA A 355 10.47 -15.11 -5.50
CA ALA A 355 10.57 -15.29 -6.94
C ALA A 355 10.96 -16.73 -7.36
N SER A 356 11.82 -17.40 -6.58
CA SER A 356 12.22 -18.80 -6.83
C SER A 356 11.10 -19.80 -6.52
N ARG A 357 10.22 -19.51 -5.54
CA ARG A 357 9.02 -20.31 -5.27
C ARG A 357 7.92 -20.13 -6.32
N ALA A 358 7.82 -18.97 -6.95
CA ALA A 358 6.85 -18.70 -8.01
C ALA A 358 7.20 -19.33 -9.38
N SER A 359 8.46 -19.74 -9.58
CA SER A 359 8.97 -20.36 -10.81
C SER A 359 8.97 -21.90 -10.79
N GLY A 360 8.64 -22.52 -9.65
CA GLY A 360 8.46 -23.97 -9.51
C GLY A 360 7.08 -24.45 -9.99
N VAL A 361 6.92 -24.59 -11.30
CA VAL A 361 5.72 -25.12 -11.98
C VAL A 361 5.50 -26.60 -11.63
N THR A 362 4.34 -26.97 -11.08
CA THR A 362 3.86 -28.37 -11.15
C THR A 362 3.34 -28.66 -12.56
N HIS A 363 4.23 -29.09 -13.45
CA HIS A 363 3.88 -29.68 -14.73
C HIS A 363 3.35 -31.10 -14.48
N ARG A 364 2.03 -31.30 -14.62
CA ARG A 364 1.46 -32.64 -14.76
C ARG A 364 1.73 -33.11 -16.21
N PRO A 365 2.34 -34.28 -16.45
CA PRO A 365 2.53 -34.76 -17.82
C PRO A 365 1.18 -35.19 -18.41
N ALA A 366 0.87 -34.68 -19.60
CA ALA A 366 -0.29 -35.04 -20.37
C ALA A 366 -0.16 -36.49 -20.88
N ARG A 367 -1.22 -37.28 -20.70
CA ARG A 367 -1.37 -38.62 -21.28
C ARG A 367 -1.28 -38.53 -22.82
N SER A 368 -0.37 -39.28 -23.41
CA SER A 368 -0.33 -39.54 -24.85
C SER A 368 -1.53 -40.43 -25.24
N ARG A 369 -2.32 -39.95 -26.21
CA ARG A 369 -3.25 -40.80 -26.98
C ARG A 369 -2.55 -41.11 -28.30
N SER A 370 -2.27 -42.39 -28.56
CA SER A 370 -2.00 -42.89 -29.91
C SER A 370 -3.32 -43.29 -30.59
N PRO A 371 -3.44 -43.13 -31.92
CA PRO A 371 -4.59 -43.60 -32.70
C PRO A 371 -4.31 -44.99 -33.28
N ALA A 372 -5.33 -45.88 -33.33
CA ALA A 372 -5.67 -46.74 -34.47
C ALA A 372 -6.59 -47.92 -34.10
N LEU A 373 -7.72 -47.97 -34.81
CA LEU A 373 -8.30 -49.12 -35.53
C LEU A 373 -9.26 -50.14 -34.84
N THR A 374 -10.34 -50.35 -35.63
CA THR A 374 -11.19 -51.53 -35.86
C THR A 374 -12.33 -51.92 -34.90
N GLY A 375 -13.56 -51.94 -35.44
CA GLY A 375 -14.52 -53.03 -35.17
C GLY A 375 -15.99 -52.66 -34.88
N SER A 376 -16.75 -52.27 -35.92
CA SER A 376 -18.18 -52.58 -36.25
C SER A 376 -19.33 -52.55 -35.20
N PRO A 377 -20.60 -52.41 -35.64
CA PRO A 377 -21.69 -51.77 -34.89
C PRO A 377 -22.68 -52.75 -34.26
N ARG A 378 -23.29 -52.40 -33.11
CA ARG A 378 -24.59 -52.94 -32.71
C ARG A 378 -25.50 -51.95 -31.97
N SER A 379 -26.73 -51.95 -32.44
CA SER A 379 -27.94 -51.26 -32.01
C SER A 379 -28.39 -51.55 -30.57
N ARG A 380 -29.21 -50.62 -30.04
CA ARG A 380 -30.29 -50.71 -29.03
C ARG A 380 -30.02 -49.73 -27.88
N ALA A 381 -30.98 -49.06 -27.28
CA ALA A 381 -32.39 -48.77 -27.48
C ALA A 381 -32.70 -47.77 -26.35
N MET A 382 -33.62 -46.82 -26.58
CA MET A 382 -34.28 -46.10 -25.48
C MET A 382 -35.05 -47.10 -24.60
N PRO A 383 -35.32 -46.76 -23.33
CA PRO A 383 -36.62 -46.15 -23.08
C PRO A 383 -36.61 -44.98 -22.09
N SER A 384 -37.57 -44.10 -22.37
CA SER A 384 -38.21 -43.11 -21.52
C SER A 384 -38.60 -43.61 -20.13
N THR A 385 -38.50 -42.74 -19.13
CA THR A 385 -39.60 -42.56 -18.15
C THR A 385 -39.58 -41.12 -17.62
N SER A 386 -40.66 -40.42 -17.92
CA SER A 386 -41.11 -39.16 -17.34
C SER A 386 -41.48 -39.33 -15.87
N ILE A 387 -41.37 -38.26 -15.07
CA ILE A 387 -42.45 -37.70 -14.22
C ILE A 387 -41.97 -36.36 -13.63
N VAL A 388 -42.63 -35.27 -14.08
CA VAL A 388 -43.29 -34.17 -13.33
C VAL A 388 -42.55 -33.59 -12.10
N ALA A 389 -42.50 -32.29 -11.80
CA ALA A 389 -42.77 -30.98 -12.41
C ALA A 389 -42.51 -29.95 -11.29
N SER A 390 -42.71 -28.66 -11.60
CA SER A 390 -42.92 -27.54 -10.66
C SER A 390 -41.65 -26.84 -10.16
N GLU A 391 -41.45 -25.54 -10.35
CA GLU A 391 -42.00 -24.54 -11.26
C GLU A 391 -41.10 -23.32 -11.05
N ALA A 392 -40.65 -22.70 -12.14
CA ALA A 392 -40.16 -21.33 -12.11
C ALA A 392 -41.36 -20.42 -12.40
N LYS A 393 -41.46 -19.28 -11.71
CA LYS A 393 -42.18 -18.14 -12.28
C LYS A 393 -41.55 -16.82 -11.88
N ALA A 394 -40.99 -16.17 -12.89
CA ALA A 394 -40.64 -14.76 -12.95
C ALA A 394 -41.82 -13.97 -13.54
N THR A 395 -41.98 -12.70 -13.14
CA THR A 395 -42.50 -11.57 -13.94
C THR A 395 -42.43 -10.31 -13.06
N ARG A 396 -41.64 -9.26 -13.33
CA ARG A 396 -41.64 -8.18 -14.36
C ARG A 396 -42.54 -6.95 -14.05
N PHE A 397 -41.90 -5.78 -14.22
CA PHE A 397 -42.40 -4.42 -14.55
C PHE A 397 -42.92 -3.45 -13.46
N GLY A 398 -42.16 -2.36 -13.27
CA GLY A 398 -42.54 -1.01 -13.72
C GLY A 398 -43.19 -0.03 -12.72
N PRO A 399 -42.98 1.30 -12.85
CA PRO A 399 -42.94 2.26 -11.74
C PRO A 399 -44.13 3.23 -11.69
N THR A 400 -44.46 3.83 -10.52
CA THR A 400 -44.76 5.28 -10.32
C THR A 400 -45.29 5.64 -8.90
N LEU A 401 -44.92 6.85 -8.45
CA LEU A 401 -45.61 7.80 -7.55
C LEU A 401 -45.63 7.59 -6.02
N THR A 402 -44.91 8.47 -5.32
CA THR A 402 -45.29 9.12 -4.03
C THR A 402 -46.47 10.10 -4.26
N PRO A 403 -47.11 10.73 -3.24
CA PRO A 403 -46.82 10.81 -1.80
C PRO A 403 -48.06 10.63 -0.87
N THR A 404 -47.87 10.35 0.44
CA THR A 404 -48.56 11.09 1.53
C THR A 404 -48.09 10.69 2.94
N SER A 405 -47.99 11.74 3.76
CA SER A 405 -47.91 11.82 5.21
C SER A 405 -48.88 10.91 5.98
N THR A 406 -48.43 10.24 7.04
CA THR A 406 -49.01 10.44 8.40
C THR A 406 -48.12 9.82 9.49
N ALA A 407 -47.95 10.58 10.58
CA ALA A 407 -47.33 10.21 11.83
C ALA A 407 -48.14 9.13 12.59
N TYR A 408 -47.49 8.35 13.46
CA TYR A 408 -47.94 8.08 14.83
C TYR A 408 -46.84 7.34 15.62
N THR A 409 -46.51 7.92 16.79
CA THR A 409 -45.77 7.43 17.97
C THR A 409 -44.31 7.01 17.86
#